data_AF-A0A1F9QBV4-F1
#
_entry.id   AF-A0A1F9QBV4-F1
#
_cell.length_a   1.000
_cell.length_b   1.000
_cell.length_c   1.000
_cell.angle_alpha   90.00
_cell.angle_beta   90.00
_cell.angle_gamma   90.00
#
_symmetry.space_group_name_H-M   'P 1'
#
loop_
_entity.id
_entity.type
_entity.pdbx_description
1 polymer ?
#
loop_
_entity_poly.entity_id
_entity_poly.type
_entity_poly.pdbx_seq_one_letter_code
_entity_poly.pdbx_strand_id
1 'polypeptide(L)'
;MRKYLILFVIGSLALVLYLRNRDTAVKTDLLPVPVQETGLPAGVALPPDAGKIQPVEASLSTDSQLPPTPPAPMPPAPNLLINSPADTCARETKVKDVLAGHEKTWGYLSKDKLKSYAVLQSVGEQGIKDLSALVGKYQACVSLARDKDLCGSLPKVDGKVDYEMNRSCLETLYPVGFSGYTMNKSAYLYCSGYFKNNLKGASEFTSEGNFCGIAREGLPTLSAKFCGSVPAGVRATCLGSFPKDPAGCKNEVCSLIWSVRVAVENNAPGMLGPDMGSLAAVLLDKKEDSCRQLGDMVVQQYCSVKYRIETKVQELEINKNQEQLNKQMRSGREIKSED
;
A
#
# COMPACT_ATOMS: atom_id res chain seq x y z
N MET A 1 24.79 -15.80 34.07
CA MET A 1 24.36 -15.16 32.80
C MET A 1 22.85 -14.93 32.68
N ARG A 2 21.96 -15.87 33.05
CA ARG A 2 20.48 -15.69 32.89
C ARG A 2 19.85 -14.50 33.64
N LYS A 3 20.38 -14.09 34.81
CA LYS A 3 19.83 -12.97 35.60
C LYS A 3 20.04 -11.59 34.93
N TYR A 4 21.13 -11.40 34.21
CA TYR A 4 21.41 -10.14 33.49
C TYR A 4 20.56 -9.98 32.23
N LEU A 5 20.16 -11.10 31.62
CA LEU A 5 19.30 -11.11 30.43
C LEU A 5 17.87 -10.66 30.79
N ILE A 6 17.36 -11.07 31.95
CA ILE A 6 16.05 -10.62 32.45
C ILE A 6 16.07 -9.11 32.77
N LEU A 7 17.13 -8.62 33.42
CA LEU A 7 17.29 -7.20 33.71
C LEU A 7 17.42 -6.35 32.42
N PHE A 8 18.11 -6.87 31.40
CA PHE A 8 18.22 -6.22 30.11
C PHE A 8 16.87 -6.11 29.39
N VAL A 9 16.07 -7.17 29.41
CA VAL A 9 14.72 -7.18 28.80
C VAL A 9 13.77 -6.20 29.52
N ILE A 10 13.80 -6.16 30.86
CA ILE A 10 12.97 -5.22 31.63
C ILE A 10 13.41 -3.78 31.36
N GLY A 11 14.71 -3.51 31.33
CA GLY A 11 15.25 -2.18 31.03
C GLY A 11 14.91 -1.69 29.63
N SER A 12 14.96 -2.57 28.63
CA SER A 12 14.58 -2.22 27.25
C SER A 12 13.07 -2.02 27.09
N LEU A 13 12.23 -2.76 27.81
CA LEU A 13 10.78 -2.52 27.82
C LEU A 13 10.44 -1.15 28.44
N ALA A 14 11.10 -0.80 29.55
CA ALA A 14 10.92 0.50 30.21
C ALA A 14 11.36 1.67 29.30
N LEU A 15 12.45 1.49 28.54
CA LEU A 15 12.94 2.48 27.59
C LEU A 15 11.96 2.69 26.42
N VAL A 16 11.38 1.61 25.88
CA VAL A 16 10.38 1.69 24.80
C VAL A 16 9.12 2.42 25.28
N LEU A 17 8.65 2.14 26.49
CA LEU A 17 7.50 2.83 27.08
C LEU A 17 7.79 4.31 27.35
N TYR A 18 9.00 4.62 27.83
CA TYR A 18 9.42 6.00 28.05
C TYR A 18 9.50 6.80 26.74
N LEU A 19 10.06 6.23 25.68
CA LEU A 19 10.14 6.88 24.36
C LEU A 19 8.74 7.07 23.76
N ARG A 20 7.85 6.07 23.86
CA ARG A 20 6.46 6.19 23.39
C ARG A 20 5.69 7.30 24.09
N ASN A 21 5.83 7.42 25.41
CA ASN A 21 5.15 8.44 26.19
C ASN A 21 5.73 9.84 25.96
N ARG A 22 7.02 9.94 25.64
CA ARG A 22 7.65 11.22 25.27
C ARG A 22 7.13 11.73 23.93
N ASP A 23 6.90 10.85 22.96
CA ASP A 23 6.39 11.23 21.64
C ASP A 23 4.88 11.55 21.64
N THR A 24 4.10 10.96 22.55
CA THR A 24 2.66 11.29 22.70
C THR A 24 2.42 12.54 23.56
N ALA A 25 3.29 12.86 24.52
CA ALA A 25 3.14 14.06 25.35
C ALA A 25 3.37 15.38 24.59
N VAL A 26 3.98 15.35 23.40
CA VAL A 26 4.24 16.55 22.57
C VAL A 26 3.07 16.86 21.62
N LYS A 27 2.02 16.03 21.56
CA LYS A 27 0.94 16.15 20.56
C LYS A 27 -0.47 15.95 21.11
N THR A 28 -0.77 16.49 22.29
CA THR A 28 -2.17 16.49 22.76
C THR A 28 -2.57 17.87 23.25
N ASP A 29 -2.93 18.72 22.29
CA ASP A 29 -3.97 19.73 22.45
C ASP A 29 -4.52 19.99 21.06
N LEU A 30 -5.71 19.47 20.76
CA LEU A 30 -6.65 20.00 19.77
C LEU A 30 -8.00 19.28 19.90
N LEU A 31 -9.01 20.07 20.29
CA LEU A 31 -10.45 19.77 20.34
C LEU A 31 -11.05 19.54 18.93
N PRO A 32 -12.26 18.96 18.81
CA PRO A 32 -12.78 18.38 17.56
C PRO A 32 -13.54 19.41 16.71
N VAL A 33 -13.26 19.45 15.39
CA VAL A 33 -14.03 20.20 14.37
C VAL A 33 -14.02 19.39 13.05
N PRO A 34 -15.09 19.42 12.22
CA PRO A 34 -15.58 18.26 11.47
C PRO A 34 -15.04 18.11 10.05
N VAL A 35 -15.39 16.96 9.48
CA VAL A 35 -15.21 16.41 8.12
C VAL A 35 -15.18 17.48 7.01
N GLN A 36 -14.07 17.52 6.27
CA GLN A 36 -14.00 18.06 4.91
C GLN A 36 -12.98 17.28 4.07
N GLU A 37 -13.22 17.29 2.76
CA GLU A 37 -12.84 16.33 1.73
C GLU A 37 -11.34 15.99 1.58
N THR A 38 -11.08 14.74 1.21
CA THR A 38 -9.76 14.16 0.93
C THR A 38 -9.09 14.79 -0.31
N GLY A 39 -8.19 15.73 -0.08
CA GLY A 39 -7.10 16.09 -1.00
C GLY A 39 -5.87 15.19 -0.81
N LEU A 40 -5.11 15.00 -1.89
CA LEU A 40 -3.91 14.17 -2.02
C LEU A 40 -2.87 14.32 -0.89
N PRO A 41 -2.03 13.30 -0.60
CA PRO A 41 -0.96 13.43 0.38
C PRO A 41 0.09 14.47 -0.02
N ALA A 42 0.33 15.39 0.92
CA ALA A 42 1.22 16.53 0.81
C ALA A 42 2.69 16.13 0.57
N GLY A 43 3.32 16.84 -0.38
CA GLY A 43 4.76 16.89 -0.55
C GLY A 43 5.47 17.56 0.63
N VAL A 44 6.74 17.21 0.80
CA VAL A 44 7.64 17.68 1.86
C VAL A 44 7.87 19.20 1.77
N ALA A 45 7.88 19.86 2.92
CA ALA A 45 8.06 21.31 3.10
C ALA A 45 9.44 21.81 2.64
N LEU A 46 9.46 22.96 1.96
CA LEU A 46 10.65 23.76 1.66
C LEU A 46 10.86 24.85 2.75
N PRO A 47 12.11 25.32 2.97
CA PRO A 47 12.51 26.12 4.14
C PRO A 47 11.82 27.50 4.25
N PRO A 48 11.68 28.04 5.48
CA PRO A 48 10.90 29.24 5.75
C PRO A 48 11.74 30.51 5.57
N ASP A 49 11.51 31.26 4.50
CA ASP A 49 11.54 32.73 4.51
C ASP A 49 11.04 33.27 3.17
N ALA A 50 9.73 33.46 3.08
CA ALA A 50 9.12 34.33 2.08
C ALA A 50 7.80 34.88 2.62
N GLY A 51 7.88 36.05 3.24
CA GLY A 51 6.89 37.12 3.12
C GLY A 51 5.47 36.86 3.63
N LYS A 52 5.23 37.27 4.87
CA LYS A 52 3.92 37.68 5.41
C LYS A 52 3.15 38.55 4.40
N ILE A 53 1.90 38.20 4.09
CA ILE A 53 0.83 39.19 3.85
C ILE A 53 -0.48 38.64 4.47
N GLN A 54 -1.06 39.43 5.38
CA GLN A 54 -2.34 39.21 6.06
C GLN A 54 -3.54 39.44 5.12
N PRO A 55 -4.73 38.93 5.48
CA PRO A 55 -5.95 39.05 4.66
C PRO A 55 -6.66 40.38 4.93
N VAL A 56 -7.26 40.97 3.89
CA VAL A 56 -8.30 42.00 4.06
C VAL A 56 -9.41 41.74 3.04
N GLU A 57 -10.58 41.38 3.56
CA GLU A 57 -11.84 41.49 2.83
C GLU A 57 -12.32 42.95 2.81
N ALA A 58 -13.09 43.24 1.75
CA ALA A 58 -14.19 44.19 1.67
C ALA A 58 -13.90 45.65 1.26
N SER A 59 -14.50 45.96 0.10
CA SER A 59 -15.31 47.16 -0.20
C SER A 59 -14.66 48.31 -0.96
N LEU A 60 -15.34 48.59 -2.08
CA LEU A 60 -15.19 49.72 -2.99
C LEU A 60 -15.15 51.09 -2.30
N SER A 61 -14.24 51.95 -2.75
CA SER A 61 -14.53 53.36 -3.06
C SER A 61 -13.38 54.00 -3.87
N THR A 62 -13.76 54.62 -4.99
CA THR A 62 -13.27 55.85 -5.68
C THR A 62 -11.90 56.39 -5.20
N ASP A 63 -10.88 56.67 -6.03
CA ASP A 63 -10.82 57.73 -7.05
C ASP A 63 -9.42 57.75 -7.70
N SER A 64 -9.29 58.52 -8.77
CA SER A 64 -8.17 58.63 -9.72
C SER A 64 -6.79 58.97 -9.13
N GLN A 65 -5.75 58.29 -9.62
CA GLN A 65 -4.42 58.87 -9.92
C GLN A 65 -3.53 57.88 -10.73
N LEU A 66 -3.24 58.22 -12.00
CA LEU A 66 -2.03 57.76 -12.74
C LEU A 66 -0.81 58.53 -12.19
N PRO A 67 0.49 58.11 -12.28
CA PRO A 67 1.18 57.21 -13.25
C PRO A 67 2.20 56.24 -12.54
N PRO A 68 3.20 55.54 -13.14
CA PRO A 68 3.71 55.45 -14.51
C PRO A 68 3.74 54.01 -15.10
N THR A 69 3.95 53.94 -16.41
CA THR A 69 3.99 52.71 -17.23
C THR A 69 5.08 51.73 -16.76
N PRO A 70 4.75 50.49 -16.37
CA PRO A 70 5.72 49.45 -16.09
C PRO A 70 6.35 48.90 -17.39
N PRO A 71 7.58 48.36 -17.35
CA PRO A 71 8.22 47.75 -18.52
C PRO A 71 7.39 46.56 -19.02
N ALA A 72 7.40 46.34 -20.33
CA ALA A 72 6.65 45.27 -20.98
C ALA A 72 6.93 43.92 -20.29
N PRO A 73 5.90 43.10 -20.02
CA PRO A 73 6.10 41.78 -19.43
C PRO A 73 6.94 40.94 -20.38
N MET A 74 8.07 40.44 -19.87
CA MET A 74 8.83 39.41 -20.57
C MET A 74 7.91 38.22 -20.87
N PRO A 75 8.06 37.56 -22.03
CA PRO A 75 7.29 36.36 -22.32
C PRO A 75 7.49 35.36 -21.18
N PRO A 76 6.42 34.70 -20.70
CA PRO A 76 6.54 33.73 -19.62
C PRO A 76 7.61 32.72 -20.00
N ALA A 77 8.58 32.54 -19.10
CA ALA A 77 9.59 31.51 -19.26
C ALA A 77 8.88 30.19 -19.59
N PRO A 78 9.31 29.45 -20.61
CA PRO A 78 8.69 28.19 -20.96
C PRO A 78 8.65 27.33 -19.72
N ASN A 79 7.44 26.90 -19.33
CA ASN A 79 7.23 25.88 -18.32
C ASN A 79 7.99 24.63 -18.76
N LEU A 80 9.26 24.54 -18.37
CA LEU A 80 9.97 23.28 -18.29
C LEU A 80 9.25 22.52 -17.18
N LEU A 81 8.23 21.74 -17.57
CA LEU A 81 7.82 20.56 -16.85
C LEU A 81 9.09 19.73 -16.67
N ILE A 82 9.81 19.97 -15.58
CA ILE A 82 10.83 19.05 -15.08
C ILE A 82 10.04 17.83 -14.65
N ASN A 83 9.72 16.96 -15.61
CA ASN A 83 9.16 15.66 -15.32
C ASN A 83 10.20 14.96 -14.44
N SER A 84 9.80 14.58 -13.23
CA SER A 84 10.69 13.77 -12.41
C SER A 84 11.08 12.53 -13.21
N PRO A 85 12.32 12.01 -13.07
CA PRO A 85 12.69 10.71 -13.67
C PRO A 85 11.68 9.60 -13.31
N ALA A 86 11.05 9.70 -12.14
CA ALA A 86 9.96 8.82 -11.72
C ALA A 86 8.68 8.96 -12.60
N ASP A 87 8.31 10.18 -13.00
CA ASP A 87 7.15 10.45 -13.86
C ASP A 87 7.38 9.97 -15.30
N THR A 88 8.62 10.04 -15.77
CA THR A 88 9.01 9.49 -17.07
C THR A 88 8.97 7.97 -17.04
N CYS A 89 9.52 7.34 -15.98
CA CYS A 89 9.39 5.91 -15.75
C CYS A 89 7.92 5.46 -15.72
N ALA A 90 7.04 6.19 -15.03
CA ALA A 90 5.64 5.78 -14.89
C ALA A 90 4.86 5.83 -16.21
N ARG A 91 5.22 6.72 -17.14
CA ARG A 91 4.60 6.82 -18.47
C ARG A 91 5.01 5.68 -19.42
N GLU A 92 6.21 5.14 -19.25
CA GLU A 92 6.79 4.15 -20.15
C GLU A 92 6.68 2.71 -19.62
N THR A 93 6.49 2.55 -18.31
CA THR A 93 6.48 1.25 -17.63
C THR A 93 5.08 0.65 -17.58
N LYS A 94 4.95 -0.63 -17.89
CA LYS A 94 3.73 -1.42 -17.64
C LYS A 94 3.93 -2.35 -16.46
N VAL A 95 2.84 -2.83 -15.85
CA VAL A 95 2.91 -3.77 -14.71
C VAL A 95 3.74 -5.02 -15.04
N LYS A 96 3.66 -5.54 -16.27
CA LYS A 96 4.51 -6.66 -16.72
C LYS A 96 6.02 -6.36 -16.58
N ASP A 97 6.42 -5.11 -16.78
CA ASP A 97 7.81 -4.68 -16.70
C ASP A 97 8.23 -4.53 -15.23
N VAL A 98 7.31 -4.08 -14.37
CA VAL A 98 7.49 -4.09 -12.90
C VAL A 98 7.74 -5.51 -12.38
N LEU A 99 6.91 -6.48 -12.81
CA LEU A 99 7.05 -7.90 -12.45
C LEU A 99 8.37 -8.49 -12.94
N ALA A 100 8.77 -8.19 -14.18
CA ALA A 100 10.05 -8.62 -14.74
C ALA A 100 11.27 -7.98 -14.04
N GLY A 101 11.08 -6.78 -13.47
CA GLY A 101 12.09 -6.06 -12.69
C GLY A 101 12.27 -6.57 -11.26
N HIS A 102 11.42 -7.48 -10.78
CA HIS A 102 11.40 -7.95 -9.39
C HIS A 102 12.80 -8.35 -8.89
N GLU A 103 13.39 -9.44 -9.39
CA GLU A 103 14.71 -9.93 -8.94
C GLU A 103 15.88 -8.99 -9.22
N LYS A 104 15.68 -7.95 -10.06
CA LYS A 104 16.74 -7.02 -10.47
C LYS A 104 16.78 -5.75 -9.63
N THR A 105 15.65 -5.35 -9.08
CA THR A 105 15.47 -3.99 -8.55
C THR A 105 15.00 -3.98 -7.09
N TRP A 106 14.06 -4.83 -6.71
CA TRP A 106 13.39 -4.73 -5.40
C TRP A 106 13.07 -6.08 -4.73
N GLY A 107 12.97 -7.13 -5.54
CA GLY A 107 12.62 -8.51 -5.19
C GLY A 107 13.76 -9.34 -4.64
N TYR A 108 14.41 -8.80 -3.62
CA TYR A 108 15.52 -9.34 -2.84
C TYR A 108 16.95 -8.94 -3.22
N LEU A 109 17.64 -8.71 -2.11
CA LEU A 109 18.86 -7.98 -1.89
C LEU A 109 19.91 -8.97 -1.40
N SER A 110 20.50 -9.73 -2.31
CA SER A 110 21.48 -10.77 -1.92
C SER A 110 22.67 -10.87 -2.86
N LYS A 111 22.49 -10.60 -4.15
CA LYS A 111 23.57 -10.66 -5.14
C LYS A 111 24.42 -9.39 -5.19
N ASP A 112 23.82 -8.23 -4.91
CA ASP A 112 24.49 -6.93 -4.94
C ASP A 112 24.39 -6.26 -3.57
N LYS A 113 25.49 -6.33 -2.79
CA LYS A 113 25.56 -5.75 -1.44
C LYS A 113 25.33 -4.24 -1.42
N LEU A 114 25.75 -3.53 -2.47
CA LEU A 114 25.60 -2.09 -2.57
C LEU A 114 24.13 -1.73 -2.73
N LYS A 115 23.43 -2.38 -3.67
CA LYS A 115 21.98 -2.21 -3.88
C LYS A 115 21.18 -2.65 -2.67
N SER A 116 21.61 -3.73 -2.01
CA SER A 116 21.04 -4.21 -0.75
C SER A 116 21.03 -3.14 0.33
N TYR A 117 22.18 -2.52 0.54
CA TYR A 117 22.32 -1.42 1.47
C TYR A 117 21.54 -0.18 1.01
N ALA A 118 21.57 0.15 -0.28
CA ALA A 118 20.86 1.27 -0.86
C ALA A 118 19.35 1.15 -0.66
N VAL A 119 18.73 -0.02 -0.87
CA VAL A 119 17.30 -0.25 -0.62
C VAL A 119 16.95 -0.05 0.84
N LEU A 120 17.73 -0.64 1.76
CA LEU A 120 17.48 -0.51 3.20
C LEU A 120 17.57 0.94 3.67
N GLN A 121 18.51 1.71 3.14
CA GLN A 121 18.70 3.13 3.48
C GLN A 121 17.69 4.06 2.82
N SER A 122 17.28 3.76 1.59
CA SER A 122 16.47 4.68 0.78
C SER A 122 14.98 4.43 0.90
N VAL A 123 14.53 3.18 0.95
CA VAL A 123 13.11 2.77 0.93
C VAL A 123 12.72 2.06 2.22
N GLY A 124 13.63 1.29 2.80
CA GLY A 124 13.40 0.46 3.98
C GLY A 124 12.59 -0.79 3.68
N GLU A 125 12.54 -1.73 4.63
CA GLU A 125 11.83 -3.00 4.46
C GLU A 125 10.32 -2.80 4.25
N GLN A 126 9.72 -1.82 4.93
CA GLN A 126 8.28 -1.58 4.83
C GLN A 126 7.88 -1.10 3.44
N GLY A 127 8.64 -0.20 2.83
CA GLY A 127 8.32 0.29 1.48
C GLY A 127 8.38 -0.79 0.40
N ILE A 128 9.24 -1.80 0.57
CA ILE A 128 9.28 -2.98 -0.31
C ILE A 128 8.06 -3.88 -0.06
N LYS A 129 7.71 -4.12 1.20
CA LYS A 129 6.48 -4.87 1.55
C LYS A 129 5.23 -4.20 1.00
N ASP A 130 5.15 -2.87 1.06
CA ASP A 130 4.02 -2.11 0.54
C ASP A 130 3.91 -2.26 -0.99
N LEU A 131 5.03 -2.21 -1.72
CA LEU A 131 5.06 -2.48 -3.15
C LEU A 131 4.67 -3.94 -3.47
N SER A 132 5.22 -4.92 -2.75
CA SER A 132 4.83 -6.34 -2.87
C SER A 132 3.33 -6.54 -2.66
N ALA A 133 2.77 -5.95 -1.60
CA ALA A 133 1.35 -6.07 -1.29
C ALA A 133 0.49 -5.43 -2.38
N LEU A 134 0.88 -4.27 -2.90
CA LEU A 134 0.16 -3.60 -3.98
C LEU A 134 0.17 -4.42 -5.28
N VAL A 135 1.30 -5.04 -5.63
CA VAL A 135 1.39 -6.00 -6.75
C VAL A 135 0.48 -7.21 -6.52
N GLY A 136 0.45 -7.74 -5.30
CA GLY A 136 -0.46 -8.83 -4.91
C GLY A 136 -1.93 -8.46 -5.11
N LYS A 137 -2.36 -7.27 -4.68
CA LYS A 137 -3.72 -6.75 -4.90
C LYS A 137 -4.07 -6.59 -6.38
N TYR A 138 -3.15 -6.05 -7.19
CA TYR A 138 -3.34 -5.96 -8.63
C TYR A 138 -3.56 -7.35 -9.26
N GLN A 139 -2.74 -8.33 -8.88
CA GLN A 139 -2.87 -9.69 -9.39
C GLN A 139 -4.19 -10.36 -8.94
N ALA A 140 -4.66 -10.07 -7.72
CA ALA A 140 -5.98 -10.49 -7.27
C ALA A 140 -7.09 -9.89 -8.15
N CYS A 141 -6.98 -8.62 -8.53
CA CYS A 141 -7.93 -8.00 -9.46
C CYS A 141 -7.94 -8.68 -10.83
N VAL A 142 -6.76 -8.94 -11.41
CA VAL A 142 -6.66 -9.67 -12.70
C VAL A 142 -7.22 -11.09 -12.59
N SER A 143 -6.99 -11.76 -11.46
CA SER A 143 -7.55 -13.09 -11.16
C SER A 143 -9.09 -13.05 -11.17
N LEU A 144 -9.68 -12.06 -10.49
CA LEU A 144 -11.13 -11.82 -10.47
C LEU A 144 -11.70 -11.47 -11.85
N ALA A 145 -11.00 -10.66 -12.65
CA ALA A 145 -11.40 -10.33 -14.01
C ALA A 145 -11.49 -11.57 -14.91
N ARG A 146 -10.53 -12.48 -14.75
CA ARG A 146 -10.40 -13.70 -15.57
C ARG A 146 -11.12 -14.92 -15.00
N ASP A 147 -11.76 -14.78 -13.84
CA ASP A 147 -12.34 -15.88 -13.07
C ASP A 147 -11.36 -17.07 -12.91
N LYS A 148 -10.10 -16.78 -12.59
CA LYS A 148 -9.03 -17.77 -12.43
C LYS A 148 -8.07 -17.35 -11.33
N ASP A 149 -7.64 -18.29 -10.49
CA ASP A 149 -6.55 -18.03 -9.53
C ASP A 149 -5.21 -17.90 -10.26
N LEU A 150 -4.66 -16.68 -10.25
CA LEU A 150 -3.36 -16.37 -10.85
C LEU A 150 -2.32 -15.95 -9.80
N CYS A 151 -2.59 -16.09 -8.50
CA CYS A 151 -1.64 -15.71 -7.45
C CYS A 151 -0.35 -16.54 -7.52
N GLY A 152 -0.45 -17.83 -7.87
CA GLY A 152 0.72 -18.70 -8.06
C GLY A 152 1.59 -18.38 -9.28
N SER A 153 1.16 -17.46 -10.16
CA SER A 153 1.92 -17.03 -11.35
C SER A 153 2.80 -15.79 -11.10
N LEU A 154 2.76 -15.24 -9.90
CA LEU A 154 3.58 -14.11 -9.50
C LEU A 154 5.09 -14.45 -9.53
N PRO A 155 5.96 -13.45 -9.67
CA PRO A 155 7.41 -13.64 -9.71
C PRO A 155 7.92 -14.48 -8.54
N LYS A 156 8.85 -15.38 -8.86
CA LYS A 156 9.51 -16.24 -7.88
C LYS A 156 10.86 -15.65 -7.49
N VAL A 157 11.25 -15.90 -6.25
CA VAL A 157 12.55 -15.63 -5.65
C VAL A 157 13.01 -16.95 -5.07
N ASP A 158 14.21 -17.40 -5.44
CA ASP A 158 14.75 -18.69 -4.99
C ASP A 158 13.77 -19.86 -5.21
N GLY A 159 13.05 -19.83 -6.33
CA GLY A 159 12.09 -20.86 -6.74
C GLY A 159 10.71 -20.79 -6.06
N LYS A 160 10.46 -19.82 -5.17
CA LYS A 160 9.17 -19.61 -4.49
C LYS A 160 8.60 -18.25 -4.80
N VAL A 161 7.28 -18.13 -4.96
CA VAL A 161 6.65 -16.81 -5.12
C VAL A 161 6.99 -15.95 -3.90
N ASP A 162 7.30 -14.67 -4.12
CA ASP A 162 7.51 -13.72 -3.03
C ASP A 162 6.36 -13.82 -2.02
N TYR A 163 6.74 -13.99 -0.75
CA TYR A 163 5.77 -14.31 0.30
C TYR A 163 4.74 -13.19 0.48
N GLU A 164 5.18 -11.93 0.46
CA GLU A 164 4.30 -10.79 0.71
C GLU A 164 3.32 -10.59 -0.44
N MET A 165 3.82 -10.68 -1.68
CA MET A 165 3.01 -10.65 -2.90
C MET A 165 1.96 -11.77 -2.91
N ASN A 166 2.39 -13.01 -2.65
CA ASN A 166 1.48 -14.16 -2.66
C ASN A 166 0.43 -14.06 -1.56
N ARG A 167 0.85 -13.70 -0.35
CA ARG A 167 -0.04 -13.51 0.80
C ARG A 167 -1.08 -12.45 0.49
N SER A 168 -0.65 -11.27 0.06
CA SER A 168 -1.57 -10.16 -0.25
C SER A 168 -2.52 -10.51 -1.39
N CYS A 169 -2.05 -11.25 -2.40
CA CYS A 169 -2.90 -11.74 -3.48
C CYS A 169 -4.00 -12.67 -2.96
N LEU A 170 -3.67 -13.71 -2.19
CA LEU A 170 -4.64 -14.69 -1.69
C LEU A 170 -5.59 -14.09 -0.65
N GLU A 171 -5.08 -13.28 0.27
CA GLU A 171 -5.86 -12.59 1.31
C GLU A 171 -6.80 -11.52 0.73
N THR A 172 -6.55 -11.06 -0.49
CA THR A 172 -7.46 -10.16 -1.22
C THR A 172 -8.43 -10.96 -2.11
N LEU A 173 -7.90 -11.91 -2.88
CA LEU A 173 -8.63 -12.64 -3.92
C LEU A 173 -9.83 -13.39 -3.36
N TYR A 174 -9.62 -14.19 -2.32
CA TYR A 174 -10.69 -15.06 -1.83
C TYR A 174 -11.77 -14.30 -1.06
N PRO A 175 -11.47 -13.34 -0.15
CA PRO A 175 -12.53 -12.56 0.50
C PRO A 175 -13.34 -11.70 -0.47
N VAL A 176 -12.69 -10.97 -1.39
CA VAL A 176 -13.39 -10.13 -2.37
C VAL A 176 -14.17 -11.01 -3.34
N GLY A 177 -13.54 -12.07 -3.87
CA GLY A 177 -14.21 -13.02 -4.75
C GLY A 177 -15.38 -13.72 -4.07
N PHE A 178 -15.25 -14.06 -2.79
CA PHE A 178 -16.34 -14.64 -1.99
C PHE A 178 -17.50 -13.67 -1.80
N SER A 179 -17.23 -12.39 -1.53
CA SER A 179 -18.27 -11.35 -1.50
C SER A 179 -19.05 -11.33 -2.81
N GLY A 180 -18.35 -11.29 -3.95
CA GLY A 180 -18.96 -11.42 -5.27
C GLY A 180 -19.74 -12.72 -5.47
N TYR A 181 -19.27 -13.85 -4.92
CA TYR A 181 -19.93 -15.15 -5.05
C TYR A 181 -21.29 -15.15 -4.36
N THR A 182 -21.36 -14.53 -3.17
CA THR A 182 -22.62 -14.38 -2.42
C THR A 182 -23.67 -13.50 -3.12
N MET A 183 -23.25 -12.81 -4.19
CA MET A 183 -24.08 -11.95 -5.04
C MET A 183 -24.27 -12.52 -6.44
N ASN A 184 -23.85 -13.76 -6.71
CA ASN A 184 -23.82 -14.36 -8.05
C ASN A 184 -22.99 -13.56 -9.08
N LYS A 185 -21.94 -12.88 -8.63
CA LYS A 185 -21.00 -12.08 -9.45
C LYS A 185 -19.63 -12.72 -9.61
N SER A 186 -19.39 -13.90 -9.05
CA SER A 186 -18.10 -14.59 -9.20
C SER A 186 -18.26 -16.12 -9.20
N ALA A 187 -17.21 -16.80 -9.65
CA ALA A 187 -17.20 -18.25 -9.79
C ALA A 187 -17.13 -18.99 -8.44
N TYR A 188 -17.54 -20.27 -8.45
CA TYR A 188 -17.48 -21.18 -7.29
C TYR A 188 -16.07 -21.28 -6.68
N LEU A 189 -15.02 -21.15 -7.49
CA LEU A 189 -13.63 -21.26 -7.04
C LEU A 189 -13.31 -20.29 -5.89
N TYR A 190 -13.93 -19.11 -5.86
CA TYR A 190 -13.68 -18.14 -4.79
C TYR A 190 -14.32 -18.54 -3.48
N CYS A 191 -15.50 -19.15 -3.53
CA CYS A 191 -16.11 -19.72 -2.33
C CYS A 191 -15.31 -20.92 -1.82
N SER A 192 -14.89 -21.81 -2.71
CA SER A 192 -14.02 -22.95 -2.38
C SER A 192 -12.71 -22.47 -1.72
N GLY A 193 -12.07 -21.47 -2.32
CA GLY A 193 -10.84 -20.88 -1.80
C GLY A 193 -11.04 -20.18 -0.46
N TYR A 194 -12.13 -19.42 -0.29
CA TYR A 194 -12.44 -18.79 1.00
C TYR A 194 -12.71 -19.81 2.09
N PHE A 195 -13.45 -20.89 1.79
CA PHE A 195 -13.68 -22.00 2.72
C PHE A 195 -12.36 -22.63 3.18
N LYS A 196 -11.45 -22.91 2.25
CA LYS A 196 -10.15 -23.54 2.55
C LYS A 196 -9.19 -22.63 3.31
N ASN A 197 -9.11 -21.36 2.94
CA ASN A 197 -8.07 -20.45 3.42
C ASN A 197 -8.51 -19.63 4.64
N ASN A 198 -9.77 -19.20 4.68
CA ASN A 198 -10.28 -18.27 5.69
C ASN A 198 -11.14 -18.96 6.77
N LEU A 199 -11.70 -20.15 6.49
CA LEU A 199 -12.53 -20.91 7.43
C LEU A 199 -11.85 -22.19 7.92
N LYS A 200 -10.64 -22.05 8.47
CA LYS A 200 -9.89 -23.17 9.04
C LYS A 200 -10.71 -23.86 10.13
N GLY A 201 -10.85 -25.18 10.03
CA GLY A 201 -11.65 -26.00 10.95
C GLY A 201 -13.15 -26.06 10.65
N ALA A 202 -13.67 -25.27 9.69
CA ALA A 202 -15.09 -25.34 9.34
C ALA A 202 -15.49 -26.68 8.71
N SER A 203 -14.53 -27.42 8.15
CA SER A 203 -14.72 -28.79 7.62
C SER A 203 -15.19 -29.80 8.68
N GLU A 204 -15.01 -29.50 9.97
CA GLU A 204 -15.52 -30.32 11.07
C GLU A 204 -17.05 -30.22 11.20
N PHE A 205 -17.66 -29.15 10.69
CA PHE A 205 -19.08 -28.85 10.89
C PHE A 205 -19.88 -28.84 9.59
N THR A 206 -19.24 -28.60 8.45
CA THR A 206 -19.91 -28.56 7.14
C THR A 206 -18.97 -28.97 6.02
N SER A 207 -19.53 -29.43 4.91
CA SER A 207 -18.77 -29.62 3.67
C SER A 207 -18.60 -28.30 2.93
N GLU A 208 -17.54 -28.21 2.12
CA GLU A 208 -17.32 -27.06 1.22
C GLU A 208 -18.55 -26.80 0.33
N GLY A 209 -19.13 -27.86 -0.25
CA GLY A 209 -20.31 -27.76 -1.11
C GLY A 209 -21.54 -27.23 -0.37
N ASN A 210 -21.79 -27.68 0.87
CA ASN A 210 -22.91 -27.18 1.67
C ASN A 210 -22.71 -25.71 2.06
N PHE A 211 -21.50 -25.35 2.51
CA PHE A 211 -21.16 -23.96 2.81
C PHE A 211 -21.37 -23.06 1.58
N CYS A 212 -20.85 -23.45 0.43
CA CYS A 212 -20.97 -22.68 -0.80
C CYS A 212 -22.38 -22.67 -1.38
N GLY A 213 -23.19 -23.70 -1.12
CA GLY A 213 -24.62 -23.68 -1.42
C GLY A 213 -25.34 -22.58 -0.63
N ILE A 214 -25.12 -22.55 0.70
CA ILE A 214 -25.70 -21.53 1.59
C ILE A 214 -25.18 -20.13 1.25
N ALA A 215 -23.88 -19.98 1.03
CA ALA A 215 -23.25 -18.69 0.72
C ALA A 215 -23.82 -18.04 -0.54
N ARG A 216 -24.22 -18.85 -1.53
CA ARG A 216 -24.81 -18.38 -2.80
C ARG A 216 -26.19 -17.75 -2.62
N GLU A 217 -26.88 -18.06 -1.53
CA GLU A 217 -28.13 -17.40 -1.13
C GLU A 217 -27.90 -16.03 -0.46
N GLY A 218 -26.65 -15.64 -0.20
CA GLY A 218 -26.26 -14.34 0.34
C GLY A 218 -25.70 -14.37 1.77
N LEU A 219 -25.03 -13.28 2.17
CA LEU A 219 -24.41 -13.14 3.49
C LEU A 219 -25.40 -13.27 4.67
N PRO A 220 -26.61 -12.66 4.64
CA PRO A 220 -27.56 -12.84 5.74
C PRO A 220 -27.95 -14.31 5.96
N THR A 221 -27.99 -15.09 4.88
CA THR A 221 -28.35 -16.51 4.91
C THR A 221 -27.27 -17.36 5.59
N LEU A 222 -25.98 -16.98 5.47
CA LEU A 222 -24.91 -17.63 6.22
C LEU A 222 -25.10 -17.49 7.73
N SER A 223 -25.55 -16.32 8.19
CA SER A 223 -25.84 -16.08 9.61
C SER A 223 -26.93 -17.01 10.13
N ALA A 224 -28.00 -17.19 9.36
CA ALA A 224 -29.15 -18.00 9.77
C ALA A 224 -28.93 -19.50 9.60
N LYS A 225 -28.44 -19.95 8.44
CA LYS A 225 -28.33 -21.37 8.08
C LYS A 225 -26.98 -21.95 8.52
N PHE A 226 -25.88 -21.36 8.07
CA PHE A 226 -24.55 -21.89 8.37
C PHE A 226 -24.22 -21.71 9.86
N CYS A 227 -24.24 -20.48 10.38
CA CYS A 227 -23.97 -20.25 11.80
C CYS A 227 -25.08 -20.77 12.72
N GLY A 228 -26.29 -21.02 12.22
CA GLY A 228 -27.33 -21.74 12.97
C GLY A 228 -27.05 -23.23 13.13
N SER A 229 -26.31 -23.84 12.19
CA SER A 229 -25.99 -25.27 12.16
C SER A 229 -24.71 -25.65 12.93
N VAL A 230 -23.84 -24.69 13.25
CA VAL A 230 -22.60 -24.96 14.00
C VAL A 230 -22.87 -25.08 15.51
N PRO A 231 -22.06 -25.85 16.27
CA PRO A 231 -22.23 -26.02 17.70
C PRO A 231 -22.24 -24.70 18.49
N ALA A 232 -22.98 -24.67 19.60
CA ALA A 232 -23.16 -23.47 20.43
C ALA A 232 -21.82 -22.81 20.86
N GLY A 233 -20.79 -23.62 21.16
CA GLY A 233 -19.47 -23.12 21.57
C GLY A 233 -18.71 -22.34 20.50
N VAL A 234 -19.01 -22.53 19.21
CA VAL A 234 -18.37 -21.82 18.08
C VAL A 234 -19.32 -20.87 17.35
N ARG A 235 -20.62 -20.94 17.65
CA ARG A 235 -21.67 -20.14 17.01
C ARG A 235 -21.45 -18.64 17.14
N ALA A 236 -21.02 -18.15 18.31
CA ALA A 236 -20.76 -16.72 18.51
C ALA A 236 -19.64 -16.21 17.59
N THR A 237 -18.55 -16.97 17.45
CA THR A 237 -17.44 -16.67 16.53
C THR A 237 -17.89 -16.70 15.07
N CYS A 238 -18.73 -17.67 14.71
CA CYS A 238 -19.34 -17.73 13.37
C CYS A 238 -20.19 -16.50 13.09
N LEU A 239 -21.07 -16.12 14.03
CA LEU A 239 -21.94 -14.93 13.90
C LEU A 239 -21.15 -13.62 13.85
N GLY A 240 -19.96 -13.55 14.45
CA GLY A 240 -19.06 -12.40 14.31
C GLY A 240 -18.36 -12.32 12.94
N SER A 241 -18.23 -13.45 12.25
CA SER A 241 -17.65 -13.54 10.90
C SER A 241 -18.71 -13.42 9.80
N PHE A 242 -19.93 -13.87 10.09
CA PHE A 242 -21.10 -13.80 9.21
C PHE A 242 -22.31 -13.23 9.99
N PRO A 243 -22.24 -11.95 10.37
CA PRO A 243 -23.39 -11.28 10.97
C PRO A 243 -24.49 -11.08 9.92
N LYS A 244 -25.71 -10.82 10.39
CA LYS A 244 -26.84 -10.51 9.52
C LYS A 244 -26.69 -9.14 8.82
N ASP A 245 -25.98 -8.23 9.47
CA ASP A 245 -25.76 -6.85 9.05
C ASP A 245 -24.28 -6.45 9.26
N PRO A 246 -23.79 -5.40 8.58
CA PRO A 246 -22.39 -4.98 8.69
C PRO A 246 -21.98 -4.50 10.08
N ALA A 247 -22.92 -3.98 10.90
CA ALA A 247 -22.60 -3.50 12.25
C ALA A 247 -22.24 -4.65 13.21
N GLY A 248 -22.64 -5.87 12.88
CA GLY A 248 -22.27 -7.07 13.63
C GLY A 248 -20.84 -7.60 13.36
N CYS A 249 -20.08 -7.03 12.43
CA CYS A 249 -18.74 -7.53 12.09
C CYS A 249 -17.76 -7.44 13.27
N LYS A 250 -17.03 -8.53 13.53
CA LYS A 250 -16.02 -8.61 14.61
C LYS A 250 -14.58 -8.70 14.12
N ASN A 251 -14.36 -8.70 12.81
CA ASN A 251 -13.03 -8.73 12.21
C ASN A 251 -13.00 -7.98 10.86
N GLU A 252 -11.80 -7.65 10.41
CA GLU A 252 -11.57 -6.87 9.18
C GLU A 252 -12.06 -7.59 7.92
N VAL A 253 -11.94 -8.92 7.86
CA VAL A 253 -12.39 -9.73 6.71
C VAL A 253 -13.91 -9.63 6.54
N CYS A 254 -14.67 -9.68 7.63
CA CYS A 254 -16.11 -9.46 7.63
C CYS A 254 -16.45 -8.06 7.13
N SER A 255 -15.79 -7.04 7.67
CA SER A 255 -16.00 -5.65 7.27
C SER A 255 -15.69 -5.43 5.78
N LEU A 256 -14.63 -6.07 5.28
CA LEU A 256 -14.26 -6.05 3.86
C LEU A 256 -15.35 -6.68 2.98
N ILE A 257 -15.79 -7.90 3.30
CA ILE A 257 -16.80 -8.62 2.52
C ILE A 257 -18.08 -7.81 2.42
N TRP A 258 -18.53 -7.21 3.53
CA TRP A 258 -19.72 -6.36 3.54
C TRP A 258 -19.52 -5.05 2.77
N SER A 259 -18.35 -4.39 2.90
CA SER A 259 -18.07 -3.14 2.20
C SER A 259 -18.05 -3.35 0.68
N VAL A 260 -17.41 -4.43 0.21
CA VAL A 260 -17.43 -4.83 -1.20
C VAL A 260 -18.85 -5.11 -1.65
N ARG A 261 -19.63 -5.88 -0.87
CA ARG A 261 -21.02 -6.19 -1.21
C ARG A 261 -21.84 -4.92 -1.39
N VAL A 262 -21.80 -4.01 -0.41
CA VAL A 262 -22.56 -2.75 -0.44
C VAL A 262 -22.15 -1.90 -1.64
N ALA A 263 -20.86 -1.80 -1.95
CA ALA A 263 -20.38 -1.04 -3.11
C ALA A 263 -20.86 -1.64 -4.44
N VAL A 264 -20.82 -2.96 -4.59
CA VAL A 264 -21.27 -3.66 -5.80
C VAL A 264 -22.80 -3.63 -5.93
N GLU A 265 -23.54 -3.79 -4.83
CA GLU A 265 -25.01 -3.76 -4.80
C GLU A 265 -25.55 -2.36 -5.18
N ASN A 266 -24.85 -1.30 -4.77
CA ASN A 266 -25.18 0.08 -5.13
C ASN A 266 -24.56 0.53 -6.47
N ASN A 267 -23.87 -0.36 -7.20
CA ASN A 267 -23.14 -0.03 -8.43
C ASN A 267 -22.20 1.19 -8.26
N ALA A 268 -21.59 1.29 -7.07
CA ALA A 268 -20.80 2.45 -6.63
C ALA A 268 -19.43 2.00 -6.09
N PRO A 269 -18.58 1.36 -6.91
CA PRO A 269 -17.26 0.89 -6.48
C PRO A 269 -16.36 2.04 -5.96
N GLY A 270 -16.57 3.27 -6.43
CA GLY A 270 -15.86 4.46 -5.96
C GLY A 270 -16.16 4.89 -4.52
N MET A 271 -17.13 4.27 -3.85
CA MET A 271 -17.33 4.44 -2.39
C MET A 271 -16.22 3.77 -1.57
N LEU A 272 -15.47 2.88 -2.19
CA LEU A 272 -14.29 2.25 -1.60
C LEU A 272 -13.04 3.07 -1.95
N GLY A 273 -11.98 2.91 -1.15
CA GLY A 273 -10.66 3.43 -1.52
C GLY A 273 -10.20 2.91 -2.89
N PRO A 274 -9.25 3.59 -3.55
CA PRO A 274 -8.90 3.33 -4.96
C PRO A 274 -8.49 1.87 -5.25
N ASP A 275 -7.85 1.20 -4.28
CA ASP A 275 -7.47 -0.19 -4.38
C ASP A 275 -8.69 -1.14 -4.38
N MET A 276 -9.55 -1.00 -3.36
CA MET A 276 -10.76 -1.82 -3.21
C MET A 276 -11.85 -1.47 -4.22
N GLY A 277 -11.89 -0.22 -4.68
CA GLY A 277 -12.80 0.23 -5.74
C GLY A 277 -12.52 -0.48 -7.06
N SER A 278 -11.25 -0.64 -7.45
CA SER A 278 -10.85 -1.41 -8.64
C SER A 278 -11.29 -2.88 -8.53
N LEU A 279 -11.08 -3.49 -7.35
CA LEU A 279 -11.48 -4.87 -7.05
C LEU A 279 -13.00 -5.06 -7.05
N ALA A 280 -13.77 -4.10 -6.56
CA ALA A 280 -15.24 -4.13 -6.62
C ALA A 280 -15.76 -3.90 -8.05
N ALA A 281 -15.16 -2.96 -8.79
CA ALA A 281 -15.53 -2.68 -10.18
C ALA A 281 -15.36 -3.92 -11.07
N VAL A 282 -14.32 -4.72 -10.84
CA VAL A 282 -14.09 -5.95 -11.62
C VAL A 282 -15.21 -6.99 -11.44
N LEU A 283 -15.90 -7.00 -10.28
CA LEU A 283 -17.04 -7.88 -10.02
C LEU A 283 -18.29 -7.48 -10.81
N LEU A 284 -18.38 -6.19 -11.19
CA LEU A 284 -19.46 -5.65 -12.02
C LEU A 284 -19.18 -5.89 -13.50
N ASP A 285 -17.98 -5.51 -13.96
CA ASP A 285 -17.66 -5.41 -15.39
C ASP A 285 -17.01 -6.66 -15.98
N LYS A 286 -16.36 -7.48 -15.14
CA LYS A 286 -15.59 -8.67 -15.55
C LYS A 286 -14.53 -8.38 -16.62
N LYS A 287 -13.88 -7.22 -16.52
CA LYS A 287 -12.84 -6.77 -17.45
C LYS A 287 -11.56 -6.40 -16.71
N GLU A 288 -10.41 -6.75 -17.28
CA GLU A 288 -9.11 -6.35 -16.75
C GLU A 288 -8.92 -4.84 -16.74
N ASP A 289 -9.61 -4.10 -17.61
CA ASP A 289 -9.59 -2.64 -17.61
C ASP A 289 -10.06 -2.04 -16.28
N SER A 290 -10.93 -2.71 -15.52
CA SER A 290 -11.34 -2.27 -14.18
C SER A 290 -10.17 -2.33 -13.16
N CYS A 291 -9.09 -3.04 -13.48
CA CYS A 291 -7.86 -3.12 -12.67
C CYS A 291 -6.82 -2.05 -13.03
N ARG A 292 -7.11 -1.16 -13.98
CA ARG A 292 -6.15 -0.16 -14.49
C ARG A 292 -5.63 0.76 -13.40
N GLN A 293 -6.51 1.28 -12.54
CA GLN A 293 -6.11 2.18 -11.45
C GLN A 293 -5.13 1.51 -10.48
N LEU A 294 -5.38 0.25 -10.09
CA LEU A 294 -4.41 -0.54 -9.31
C LEU A 294 -3.08 -0.73 -10.06
N GLY A 295 -3.13 -0.98 -11.38
CA GLY A 295 -1.94 -1.11 -12.22
C GLY A 295 -1.12 0.17 -12.27
N ASP A 296 -1.78 1.32 -12.40
CA ASP A 296 -1.13 2.64 -12.40
C ASP A 296 -0.48 2.92 -11.04
N MET A 297 -1.15 2.59 -9.94
CA MET A 297 -0.56 2.70 -8.59
C MET A 297 0.68 1.80 -8.42
N VAL A 298 0.65 0.56 -8.92
CA VAL A 298 1.81 -0.35 -8.92
C VAL A 298 2.98 0.28 -9.66
N VAL A 299 2.74 0.80 -10.87
CA VAL A 299 3.77 1.41 -11.72
C VAL A 299 4.35 2.66 -11.05
N GLN A 300 3.51 3.55 -10.53
CA GLN A 300 3.94 4.76 -9.83
C GLN A 300 4.82 4.43 -8.62
N GLN A 301 4.37 3.50 -7.77
CA GLN A 301 5.12 3.10 -6.58
C GLN A 301 6.45 2.43 -6.96
N TYR A 302 6.46 1.55 -7.96
CA TYR A 302 7.68 0.94 -8.47
C TYR A 302 8.68 1.97 -8.98
N CYS A 303 8.24 2.93 -9.79
CA CYS A 303 9.11 3.96 -10.35
C CYS A 303 9.69 4.87 -9.26
N SER A 304 8.90 5.21 -8.24
CA SER A 304 9.36 5.94 -7.06
C SER A 304 10.43 5.15 -6.27
N VAL A 305 10.16 3.86 -6.01
CA VAL A 305 11.10 2.95 -5.32
C VAL A 305 12.40 2.81 -6.11
N LYS A 306 12.30 2.53 -7.41
CA LYS A 306 13.46 2.38 -8.30
C LYS A 306 14.34 3.63 -8.29
N TYR A 307 13.73 4.81 -8.46
CA TYR A 307 14.46 6.07 -8.46
C TYR A 307 15.23 6.29 -7.15
N ARG A 308 14.58 6.10 -6.00
CA ARG A 308 15.21 6.25 -4.68
C ARG A 308 16.42 5.32 -4.50
N ILE A 309 16.31 4.09 -4.98
CA ILE A 309 17.40 3.11 -4.93
C ILE A 309 18.56 3.56 -5.83
N GLU A 310 18.28 3.95 -7.07
CA GLU A 310 19.29 4.39 -8.04
C GLU A 310 20.04 5.63 -7.55
N THR A 311 19.34 6.64 -7.03
CA THR A 311 19.95 7.82 -6.41
C THR A 311 20.86 7.42 -5.25
N LYS A 312 20.40 6.51 -4.39
CA LYS A 312 21.20 6.08 -3.23
C LYS A 312 22.43 5.28 -3.66
N VAL A 313 22.34 4.46 -4.70
CA VAL A 313 23.49 3.76 -5.28
C VAL A 313 24.53 4.77 -5.78
N GLN A 314 24.11 5.77 -6.55
CA GLN A 314 25.01 6.82 -7.06
C GLN A 314 25.70 7.58 -5.92
N GLU A 315 24.96 7.97 -4.88
CA GLU A 315 25.54 8.61 -3.68
C GLU A 315 26.61 7.75 -3.02
N LEU A 316 26.35 6.44 -2.86
CA LEU A 316 27.30 5.53 -2.22
C LEU A 316 28.56 5.31 -3.07
N GLU A 317 28.42 5.27 -4.39
CA GLU A 317 29.56 5.17 -5.32
C GLU A 317 30.42 6.43 -5.29
N ILE A 318 29.81 7.62 -5.29
CA ILE A 318 30.52 8.90 -5.16
C ILE A 318 31.30 8.95 -3.84
N ASN A 319 30.65 8.61 -2.72
CA ASN A 319 31.29 8.61 -1.41
C ASN A 319 32.48 7.63 -1.35
N LYS A 320 32.33 6.44 -1.93
CA LYS A 320 33.40 5.44 -2.00
C LYS A 320 34.61 5.94 -2.80
N ASN A 321 34.36 6.58 -3.95
CA ASN A 321 35.42 7.12 -4.79
C ASN A 321 36.14 8.29 -4.09
N GLN A 322 35.40 9.14 -3.37
CA GLN A 322 35.98 10.25 -2.62
C GLN A 322 36.81 9.77 -1.42
N GLU A 323 36.38 8.71 -0.73
CA GLU A 323 37.19 8.07 0.32
C GLU A 323 38.49 7.46 -0.21
N GLN A 324 38.45 6.82 -1.39
CA GLN A 324 39.64 6.27 -2.03
C GLN A 324 40.62 7.37 -2.44
N LEU A 325 40.14 8.46 -3.01
CA LEU A 325 40.96 9.62 -3.36
C LEU A 325 41.61 10.23 -2.10
N ASN A 326 40.84 10.38 -1.02
CA ASN A 326 41.36 10.90 0.25
C ASN A 326 42.41 9.99 0.88
N LYS A 327 42.26 8.66 0.77
CA LYS A 327 43.28 7.69 1.22
C LYS A 327 44.58 7.80 0.40
N GLN A 328 44.49 7.87 -0.93
CA GLN A 328 45.66 8.04 -1.81
C GLN A 328 46.41 9.35 -1.53
N MET A 329 45.68 10.44 -1.27
CA MET A 329 46.26 11.74 -0.91
C MET A 329 46.99 11.70 0.44
N ARG A 330 46.51 10.90 1.41
CA ARG A 330 47.18 10.73 2.71
C ARG A 330 48.43 9.86 2.60
N SER A 331 48.35 8.71 1.92
CA SER A 331 49.51 7.84 1.70
C SER A 331 50.60 8.53 0.88
N GLY A 332 50.22 9.36 -0.11
CA GLY A 332 51.18 10.15 -0.89
C GLY A 332 51.85 11.30 -0.12
N ARG A 333 51.25 11.77 0.98
CA ARG A 333 51.87 12.75 1.89
C ARG A 333 52.82 12.09 2.90
N GLU A 334 52.50 10.89 3.37
CA GLU A 334 53.38 10.12 4.27
C GLU A 334 54.67 9.69 3.58
N ILE A 335 54.62 9.30 2.30
CA ILE A 335 55.81 8.92 1.51
C ILE A 335 56.74 10.12 1.23
N LYS A 336 56.21 11.36 1.22
CA LYS A 336 57.01 12.58 0.98
C LYS A 336 57.65 13.18 2.24
N SER A 337 57.36 12.65 3.42
CA SER A 337 57.92 13.13 4.69
C SER A 337 59.08 12.29 5.24
N GLU A 338 59.48 11.21 4.55
CA GLU A 338 60.62 10.36 4.91
C GLU A 338 61.89 10.61 4.07
N ASP A 339 61.86 11.56 3.13
CA ASP A 339 63.03 12.10 2.41
C ASP A 339 63.41 13.50 2.94
#